data_AF-A0A444ZEQ2-F1
#
_entry.id   AF-A0A444ZEQ2-F1
#
_cell.length_a   1.000
_cell.length_b   1.000
_cell.length_c   1.000
_cell.angle_alpha   90.00
_cell.angle_beta   90.00
_cell.angle_gamma   90.00
#
_symmetry.space_group_name_H-M   'P 1'
#
loop_
_entity.id
_entity.type
_entity.pdbx_description
1 polymer ?
#
loop_
_entity_poly.entity_id
_entity_poly.type
_entity_poly.pdbx_seq_one_letter_code
_entity_poly.pdbx_strand_id
1 'polypeptide(L)' 'MLFKVSTTSQDSSTANFVFGDSLVDVGNNNYIPTLTRANYAPFGIDFGKPTGRFTNGRTIVDIIGK' A
#
# COMPACT_ATOMS: atom_id res chain seq x y z
N MET A 1 3.28 -8.00 14.84
CA MET A 1 4.56 -7.39 14.44
C MET A 1 4.46 -5.90 14.74
N LEU A 2 5.23 -5.38 15.69
CA LEU A 2 5.12 -3.99 16.12
C LEU A 2 6.07 -3.14 15.28
N PHE A 3 5.54 -2.23 14.46
CA PHE A 3 6.33 -1.31 13.67
C PHE A 3 6.81 -0.16 14.56
N LYS A 4 8.14 0.01 14.67
CA LYS A 4 8.76 1.14 15.37
C LYS A 4 9.22 2.15 14.32
N VAL A 5 8.59 3.32 14.29
CA VAL A 5 9.00 4.45 13.45
C VAL A 5 9.85 5.39 14.30
N SER A 6 11.04 5.75 13.81
CA SER A 6 11.95 6.74 14.41
C SER A 6 12.04 7.94 13.49
N THR A 7 11.48 9.08 13.90
CA THR A 7 11.53 10.34 13.14
C THR A 7 12.70 11.18 13.64
N THR A 8 13.74 11.34 12.80
CA THR A 8 14.76 12.39 12.96
C THR A 8 14.32 13.61 12.17
N SER A 9 14.19 14.76 12.81
CA SER A 9 13.75 16.02 12.19
C SER A 9 14.74 16.49 11.13
N GLN A 10 14.37 16.42 9.85
CA GLN A 10 15.04 17.13 8.76
C GLN A 10 14.01 17.52 7.69
N ASP A 11 14.12 18.75 7.19
CA ASP A 11 13.11 19.44 6.39
C ASP A 11 12.56 18.66 5.17
N SER A 12 11.23 18.61 5.12
CA SER A 12 10.32 18.56 3.97
C SER A 12 10.41 17.42 2.94
N SER A 13 10.89 16.23 3.30
CA SER A 13 10.51 15.00 2.57
C SER A 13 10.78 13.77 3.43
N THR A 14 9.80 13.37 4.24
CA THR A 14 9.87 12.10 4.96
C THR A 14 9.56 10.97 3.97
N ALA A 15 10.60 10.23 3.55
CA ALA A 15 10.43 9.04 2.73
C ALA A 15 10.15 7.81 3.62
N ASN A 16 9.04 7.13 3.36
CA ASN A 16 8.68 5.89 4.05
C ASN A 16 9.05 4.69 3.19
N PHE A 17 9.91 3.81 3.72
CA PHE A 17 10.22 2.51 3.11
C PHE A 17 9.37 1.44 3.80
N VAL A 18 8.52 0.78 3.01
CA VAL A 18 7.51 -0.16 3.51
C VAL A 18 7.78 -1.53 2.92
N PHE A 19 7.93 -2.52 3.81
CA PHE A 19 8.14 -3.91 3.46
C PHE A 19 7.04 -4.76 4.11
N GLY A 20 6.49 -5.73 3.39
CA GLY A 20 5.45 -6.61 3.91
C GLY A 20 4.81 -7.48 2.84
N ASP A 21 3.58 -7.89 3.12
CA ASP A 21 2.75 -8.75 2.27
C ASP A 21 1.65 -7.95 1.54
N SER A 22 0.57 -8.63 1.15
CA SER A 22 -0.58 -8.04 0.46
C SER A 22 -1.27 -6.89 1.20
N LEU A 23 -1.13 -6.79 2.53
CA LEU A 23 -1.76 -5.72 3.33
C LEU A 23 -1.14 -4.34 3.11
N VAL A 24 0.12 -4.32 2.66
CA VAL A 24 0.86 -3.10 2.36
C VAL A 24 1.13 -2.92 0.86
N ASP A 25 0.65 -3.86 0.04
CA ASP A 25 0.80 -3.79 -1.41
C ASP A 25 -0.09 -2.71 -2.02
N VAL A 26 0.52 -1.85 -2.84
CA VAL A 26 -0.12 -0.76 -3.57
C VAL A 26 -0.19 -1.03 -5.08
N GLY A 27 0.03 -2.28 -5.49
CA GLY A 27 -0.05 -2.73 -6.88
C GLY A 27 1.29 -3.23 -7.45
N ASN A 28 2.29 -3.48 -6.60
CA ASN A 28 3.59 -4.03 -7.03
C ASN A 28 3.41 -5.37 -7.74
N ASN A 29 2.45 -6.18 -7.28
CA ASN A 29 2.15 -7.47 -7.87
C ASN A 29 1.62 -7.41 -9.31
N ASN A 30 1.20 -6.25 -9.80
CA ASN A 30 0.77 -6.08 -11.20
C ASN A 30 1.95 -6.14 -12.18
N TYR A 31 3.18 -5.93 -11.72
CA TYR A 31 4.39 -5.88 -12.53
C TYR A 31 5.17 -7.20 -12.55
N ILE A 32 4.73 -8.20 -11.79
CA ILE A 32 5.35 -9.54 -11.75
C ILE A 32 4.36 -10.62 -12.22
N PRO A 33 4.85 -11.71 -12.81
CA PRO A 33 4.00 -12.84 -13.23
C PRO A 33 3.56 -13.66 -12.00
N THR A 34 2.59 -13.12 -11.25
CA THR A 34 1.91 -13.78 -10.13
C THR A 34 0.41 -13.85 -10.34
N LEU A 35 -0.24 -14.86 -9.76
CA LEU A 35 -1.70 -14.95 -9.64
C LEU A 35 -2.25 -14.00 -8.57
N THR A 36 -1.42 -13.59 -7.61
CA THR A 36 -1.81 -12.70 -6.50
C THR A 36 -1.84 -11.25 -6.95
N ARG A 37 -2.80 -10.87 -7.78
CA ARG A 37 -3.02 -9.47 -8.20
C ARG A 37 -4.28 -8.91 -7.55
N ALA A 38 -4.33 -7.59 -7.38
CA ALA A 38 -5.52 -6.88 -6.91
C ALA A 38 -5.98 -5.82 -7.93
N ASN A 39 -5.78 -6.11 -9.23
CA ASN A 39 -6.19 -5.28 -10.36
C ASN A 39 -7.52 -5.72 -10.97
N TYR A 40 -8.38 -6.40 -10.21
CA TYR A 40 -9.69 -6.86 -10.64
C TYR A 40 -10.73 -6.70 -9.50
N ALA A 41 -12.01 -6.74 -9.84
CA ALA A 41 -13.09 -6.66 -8.86
C ALA A 41 -13.08 -7.89 -7.93
N PRO A 42 -13.29 -7.74 -6.61
CA PRO A 42 -13.96 -6.62 -5.96
C PRO A 42 -13.03 -5.52 -5.41
N PHE A 43 -11.73 -5.61 -5.63
CA PHE A 43 -10.78 -4.67 -5.02
C PHE A 43 -10.94 -3.25 -5.57
N GLY A 44 -10.95 -2.26 -4.69
CA GLY A 44 -11.08 -0.85 -5.07
C GLY A 44 -12.48 -0.41 -5.50
N ILE A 45 -13.54 -1.18 -5.20
CA ILE A 45 -14.93 -0.78 -5.50
C ILE A 45 -15.27 0.59 -4.90
N ASP A 46 -14.84 0.88 -3.66
CA ASP A 46 -15.12 2.18 -3.02
C ASP A 46 -14.33 3.35 -3.68
N PHE A 47 -13.35 3.05 -4.53
CA PHE A 47 -12.64 4.02 -5.37
C PHE A 47 -13.16 4.07 -6.82
N GLY A 48 -14.16 3.26 -7.16
CA GLY A 48 -14.75 3.17 -8.50
C GLY A 48 -13.88 2.44 -9.54
N LYS A 49 -12.71 1.90 -9.15
CA LYS A 49 -11.84 1.10 -10.03
C LYS A 49 -10.83 0.28 -9.21
N PRO A 50 -10.34 -0.86 -9.74
CA PRO A 50 -9.25 -1.60 -9.11
C PRO A 50 -8.01 -0.74 -8.92
N THR A 51 -7.49 -0.73 -7.70
CA THR A 51 -6.36 0.14 -7.30
C THR A 51 -5.04 -0.60 -7.17
N GLY A 52 -5.04 -1.93 -7.32
CA GLY A 52 -3.88 -2.77 -7.03
C GLY A 52 -3.64 -3.06 -5.55
N ARG A 53 -4.51 -2.53 -4.66
CA ARG A 53 -4.50 -2.83 -3.23
C ARG A 53 -5.48 -3.96 -2.92
N PHE A 54 -5.13 -4.86 -2.01
CA PHE A 54 -6.01 -5.95 -1.56
C PHE A 54 -7.11 -5.46 -0.58
N THR A 55 -7.69 -4.31 -0.87
CA THR A 55 -8.74 -3.67 -0.05
C THR A 55 -9.61 -2.77 -0.93
N ASN A 56 -10.78 -2.42 -0.41
CA ASN A 56 -11.64 -1.40 -1.02
C ASN A 56 -11.23 0.01 -0.60
N GLY A 57 -10.41 0.15 0.44
CA GLY A 57 -9.98 1.42 1.03
C GLY A 57 -8.47 1.70 0.92
N ARG A 58 -8.02 2.69 1.69
CA ARG A 58 -6.59 3.00 1.87
C ARG A 58 -5.94 1.94 2.75
N THR A 59 -4.69 1.58 2.47
CA THR A 59 -3.90 0.74 3.39
C THR A 59 -3.40 1.60 4.57
N ILE A 60 -2.91 0.95 5.63
CA ILE A 60 -2.30 1.64 6.78
C ILE A 60 -1.13 2.53 6.32
N VAL A 61 -0.41 2.10 5.28
CA VAL A 61 0.74 2.82 4.70
C VAL A 61 0.28 4.11 4.01
N ASP A 62 -0.85 4.06 3.30
CA ASP A 62 -1.45 5.26 2.68
C ASP A 62 -1.93 6.28 3.73
N ILE A 63 -2.18 5.84 4.97
CA ILE A 63 -2.57 6.72 6.08
C ILE A 63 -1.34 7.32 6.75
N ILE A 64 -0.28 6.53 6.95
CA ILE A 64 0.98 6.98 7.59
C ILE A 64 1.80 7.89 6.67
N GLY A 65 1.75 7.67 5.35
CA GLY A 65 2.49 8.47 4.37
C GLY A 65 1.82 9.78 3.96
N LYS A 66 0.76 10.20 4.66
CA LYS A 66 -0.02 11.40 4.39
C LYS A 66 0.30 12.49 5.40
#